data_AF-A0A4U0WQM9-F1
#
_entry.id   AF-A0A4U0WQM9-F1
#
_cell.length_a   1.000
_cell.length_b   1.000
_cell.length_c   1.000
_cell.angle_alpha   90.00
_cell.angle_beta   90.00
_cell.angle_gamma   90.00
#
_symmetry.space_group_name_H-M   'P 1'
#
loop_
_entity.id
_entity.type
_entity.pdbx_description
1 polymer ?
#
loop_
_entity_poly.entity_id
_entity_poly.type
_entity_poly.pdbx_seq_one_letter_code
_entity_poly.pdbx_strand_id
1 'polypeptide(L)'
;MFDAVEPAKREPSTYEAMVRAFMTVEDRDSAMKVVNEALSRSYPAAVANKILELTTSNWTTVKQIRVVQVKHEVKARLTHSSSGAPGGEGPRTHTQVLANSVVASVLILLHAYKLPRERKSQGEQCWPRGSDVLVVGIVANYAAVAADTFSSELGILSSSPPRLLTSPTLRRVPPGTNGGVTATGLAAGLLGSFLIAATSVLLLPFCGPSPRLARLSFTGTASGYDNAGWDLQSKLSFVLGVTALGFCGSVLDSLLGGLLQASVTDTRTGRIIEGDGGKKVLVSGAGSMHQKQVAKFVPLNPRPMLQSLVNEDVLIRLKWGNTEYKGRLVSVDSYMNIQLASTLEFIDGKETGALGQVLIRCVRNTFGFLSAAAAAAAVRTRLKAEV
;
A
#
# COMPACT_ATOMS: atom_id res chain seq x y z
N MET A 1 -26.84 -4.35 -30.47
CA MET A 1 -26.63 -5.63 -29.73
C MET A 1 -27.40 -5.66 -28.41
N PHE A 2 -27.42 -4.58 -27.62
CA PHE A 2 -28.13 -4.55 -26.32
C PHE A 2 -29.62 -4.19 -26.40
N ASP A 3 -30.09 -3.62 -27.51
CA ASP A 3 -31.53 -3.39 -27.76
C ASP A 3 -32.33 -4.69 -27.94
N ALA A 4 -31.64 -5.81 -28.13
CA ALA A 4 -32.25 -7.13 -28.19
C ALA A 4 -32.70 -7.66 -26.82
N VAL A 5 -32.23 -7.05 -25.71
CA VAL A 5 -32.65 -7.43 -24.36
C VAL A 5 -33.68 -6.42 -23.87
N GLU A 6 -34.93 -6.87 -23.78
CA GLU A 6 -36.05 -6.11 -23.22
C GLU A 6 -35.67 -5.52 -21.86
N PRO A 7 -36.00 -4.24 -21.58
CA PRO A 7 -35.66 -3.59 -20.32
C PRO A 7 -36.04 -4.45 -19.12
N ALA A 8 -37.25 -5.03 -19.09
CA ALA A 8 -37.74 -5.84 -17.96
C ALA A 8 -36.85 -7.05 -17.60
N LYS A 9 -36.04 -7.56 -18.54
CA LYS A 9 -35.15 -8.73 -18.33
C LYS A 9 -33.69 -8.37 -18.05
N ARG A 10 -33.36 -7.07 -17.99
CA ARG A 10 -31.98 -6.61 -17.73
C ARG A 10 -31.62 -6.80 -16.26
N GLU A 11 -30.55 -7.56 -16.03
CA GLU A 11 -29.95 -7.77 -14.71
C GLU A 11 -28.84 -6.74 -14.45
N PRO A 12 -28.39 -6.54 -13.19
CA PRO A 12 -27.30 -5.62 -12.88
C PRO A 12 -26.00 -5.87 -13.65
N SER A 13 -25.69 -7.13 -13.94
CA SER A 13 -24.54 -7.54 -14.77
C SER A 13 -24.69 -7.08 -16.22
N THR A 14 -25.93 -7.04 -16.74
CA THR A 14 -26.25 -6.52 -18.08
C THR A 14 -26.00 -5.02 -18.15
N TYR A 15 -26.45 -4.26 -17.14
CA TYR A 15 -26.19 -2.82 -17.05
C TYR A 15 -24.69 -2.51 -16.95
N GLU A 16 -23.94 -3.28 -16.13
CA GLU A 16 -22.49 -3.16 -16.02
C GLU A 16 -21.77 -3.39 -17.37
N ALA A 17 -22.19 -4.42 -18.13
CA ALA A 17 -21.63 -4.71 -19.45
C ALA A 17 -21.96 -3.64 -20.51
N MET A 18 -23.19 -3.13 -20.50
CA MET A 18 -23.64 -2.06 -21.39
C MET A 18 -22.86 -0.76 -21.15
N VAL A 19 -22.72 -0.34 -19.88
CA VAL A 19 -21.97 0.87 -19.52
C VAL A 19 -20.51 0.73 -19.95
N ARG A 20 -19.87 -0.43 -19.75
CA ARG A 20 -18.50 -0.67 -20.24
C ARG A 20 -18.39 -0.57 -21.76
N ALA A 21 -19.36 -1.13 -22.50
CA ALA A 21 -19.35 -1.09 -23.95
C ALA A 21 -19.46 0.36 -24.48
N PHE A 22 -20.37 1.18 -23.94
CA PHE A 22 -20.47 2.59 -24.33
C PHE A 22 -19.22 3.40 -23.95
N MET A 23 -18.64 3.13 -22.78
CA MET A 23 -17.39 3.76 -22.37
C MET A 23 -16.19 3.35 -23.24
N THR A 24 -16.20 2.16 -23.87
CA THR A 24 -15.13 1.74 -24.82
C THR A 24 -15.16 2.49 -26.15
N VAL A 25 -16.32 3.02 -26.54
CA VAL A 25 -16.50 3.83 -27.76
C VAL A 25 -16.58 5.33 -27.44
N GLU A 26 -16.19 5.73 -26.22
CA GLU A 26 -16.21 7.10 -25.71
C GLU A 26 -17.58 7.81 -25.72
N ASP A 27 -18.67 7.07 -25.83
CA ASP A 27 -20.04 7.60 -25.82
C ASP A 27 -20.57 7.70 -24.38
N ARG A 28 -20.25 8.82 -23.73
CA ARG A 28 -20.65 9.11 -22.33
C ARG A 28 -22.15 9.38 -22.17
N ASP A 29 -22.79 9.96 -23.18
CA ASP A 29 -24.20 10.33 -23.09
C ASP A 29 -25.08 9.08 -23.09
N SER A 30 -24.76 8.10 -23.93
CA SER A 30 -25.44 6.80 -23.92
C SER A 30 -25.12 6.00 -22.67
N ALA A 31 -23.87 6.04 -22.17
CA ALA A 31 -23.50 5.38 -20.91
C ALA A 31 -24.31 5.95 -19.72
N MET A 32 -24.46 7.27 -19.62
CA MET A 32 -25.23 7.91 -18.55
C MET A 32 -26.74 7.61 -18.64
N LYS A 33 -27.31 7.47 -19.84
CA LYS A 33 -28.70 7.01 -20.00
C LYS A 33 -28.89 5.61 -19.42
N VAL A 34 -27.96 4.69 -19.67
CA VAL A 34 -27.99 3.32 -19.15
C VAL A 34 -27.82 3.30 -17.62
N VAL A 35 -26.94 4.14 -17.07
CA VAL A 35 -26.79 4.29 -15.61
C VAL A 35 -28.07 4.82 -14.97
N ASN A 36 -28.69 5.86 -15.55
CA ASN A 36 -29.94 6.41 -15.04
C ASN A 36 -31.11 5.39 -15.10
N GLU A 37 -31.15 4.55 -16.14
CA GLU A 37 -32.09 3.41 -16.22
C GLU A 37 -31.80 2.35 -15.15
N ALA A 38 -30.53 2.11 -14.80
CA ALA A 38 -30.16 1.18 -13.72
C ALA A 38 -30.49 1.75 -12.34
N LEU A 39 -30.29 3.05 -12.12
CA LEU A 39 -30.57 3.73 -10.84
C LEU A 39 -32.06 3.92 -10.59
N SER A 40 -32.88 4.00 -11.64
CA SER A 40 -34.34 4.01 -11.49
C SER A 40 -34.90 2.66 -11.04
N ARG A 41 -34.08 1.59 -11.08
CA ARG A 41 -34.42 0.32 -10.47
C ARG A 41 -33.99 0.34 -9.01
N SER A 42 -34.87 -0.13 -8.14
CA SER A 42 -34.66 -0.26 -6.70
C SER A 42 -33.63 -1.36 -6.34
N TYR A 43 -32.46 -1.36 -6.99
CA TYR A 43 -31.34 -2.22 -6.66
C TYR A 43 -30.72 -1.80 -5.32
N PRO A 44 -30.11 -2.74 -4.58
CA PRO A 44 -29.34 -2.40 -3.39
C PRO A 44 -28.25 -1.35 -3.69
N ALA A 45 -28.05 -0.40 -2.79
CA ALA A 45 -27.12 0.73 -2.96
C ALA A 45 -25.70 0.30 -3.38
N ALA A 46 -25.22 -0.84 -2.90
CA ALA A 46 -23.91 -1.39 -3.27
C ALA A 46 -23.79 -1.73 -4.77
N VAL A 47 -24.89 -2.16 -5.41
CA VAL A 47 -24.92 -2.51 -6.83
C VAL A 47 -25.10 -1.26 -7.69
N ALA A 48 -26.00 -0.37 -7.28
CA ALA A 48 -26.24 0.92 -7.94
C ALA A 48 -24.97 1.80 -7.97
N ASN A 49 -24.27 1.92 -6.84
CA ASN A 49 -23.05 2.69 -6.74
C ASN A 49 -21.92 2.12 -7.61
N LYS A 50 -21.82 0.79 -7.73
CA LYS A 50 -20.81 0.14 -8.56
C LYS A 50 -21.00 0.44 -10.05
N ILE A 51 -22.25 0.54 -10.52
CA ILE A 51 -22.56 0.89 -11.92
C ILE A 51 -22.29 2.38 -12.17
N LEU A 52 -22.62 3.25 -11.22
CA LEU A 52 -22.34 4.69 -11.28
C LEU A 52 -20.82 5.00 -11.27
N GLU A 53 -20.04 4.22 -10.51
CA GLU A 53 -18.58 4.42 -10.41
C GLU A 53 -17.85 4.23 -11.76
N LEU A 54 -18.46 3.47 -12.69
CA LEU A 54 -17.94 3.23 -14.03
C LEU A 54 -17.97 4.47 -14.93
N THR A 55 -18.84 5.44 -14.66
CA THR A 55 -18.93 6.69 -15.44
C THR A 55 -18.21 7.86 -14.77
N THR A 56 -18.08 7.84 -13.44
CA THR A 56 -17.38 8.89 -12.66
C THR A 56 -15.86 8.74 -12.62
N SER A 57 -15.31 7.62 -13.11
CA SER A 57 -13.88 7.36 -13.06
C SER A 57 -13.12 8.17 -14.13
N ASN A 58 -12.51 9.28 -13.71
CA ASN A 58 -11.46 9.97 -14.47
C ASN A 58 -10.34 8.97 -14.80
N TRP A 59 -10.20 8.67 -16.08
CA TRP A 59 -9.30 7.64 -16.63
C TRP A 59 -7.81 7.86 -16.31
N THR A 60 -7.41 9.08 -15.95
CA THR A 60 -6.04 9.41 -15.51
C THR A 60 -5.73 8.89 -14.10
N THR A 61 -6.73 8.83 -13.21
CA THR A 61 -6.57 8.39 -11.82
C THR A 61 -6.43 6.87 -11.71
N VAL A 62 -7.02 6.09 -12.63
CA VAL A 62 -6.97 4.62 -12.64
C VAL A 62 -5.56 4.09 -12.95
N LYS A 63 -4.78 4.79 -13.78
CA LYS A 63 -3.36 4.44 -14.00
C LYS A 63 -2.54 4.63 -12.72
N GLN A 64 -2.83 5.68 -11.95
CA GLN A 64 -2.14 5.96 -10.69
C GLN A 64 -2.51 4.93 -9.60
N ILE A 65 -3.80 4.56 -9.51
CA ILE A 65 -4.27 3.56 -8.53
C ILE A 65 -3.72 2.16 -8.84
N ARG A 66 -3.65 1.74 -10.12
CA ARG A 66 -3.07 0.43 -10.47
C ARG A 66 -1.59 0.32 -10.10
N VAL A 67 -0.81 1.38 -10.29
CA VAL A 67 0.61 1.39 -9.91
C VAL A 67 0.79 1.26 -8.39
N VAL A 68 -0.08 1.90 -7.61
CA VAL A 68 -0.08 1.80 -6.14
C VAL A 68 -0.58 0.43 -5.65
N GLN A 69 -1.57 -0.18 -6.30
CA GLN A 69 -2.07 -1.51 -5.93
C GLN A 69 -1.10 -2.64 -6.28
N VAL A 70 -0.43 -2.58 -7.43
CA VAL A 70 0.61 -3.55 -7.81
C VAL A 70 1.75 -3.55 -6.77
N LYS A 71 2.10 -2.38 -6.24
CA LYS A 71 3.08 -2.22 -5.16
C LYS A 71 2.63 -2.85 -3.84
N HIS A 72 1.38 -2.64 -3.44
CA HIS A 72 0.82 -3.26 -2.22
C HIS A 72 0.75 -4.79 -2.34
N GLU A 73 0.39 -5.33 -3.50
CA GLU A 73 0.32 -6.78 -3.73
C GLU A 73 1.71 -7.44 -3.74
N VAL A 74 2.73 -6.80 -4.31
CA VAL A 74 4.11 -7.32 -4.31
C VAL A 74 4.71 -7.28 -2.91
N LYS A 75 4.55 -6.16 -2.18
CA LYS A 75 5.04 -6.03 -0.80
C LYS A 75 4.30 -6.97 0.18
N ALA A 76 3.00 -7.18 -0.01
CA ALA A 76 2.20 -8.14 0.77
C ALA A 76 2.53 -9.62 0.47
N ARG A 77 3.13 -9.93 -0.69
CA ARG A 77 3.65 -11.28 -0.98
C ARG A 77 5.01 -11.55 -0.33
N LEU A 78 5.77 -10.50 -0.01
CA LEU A 78 7.15 -10.60 0.50
C LEU A 78 7.24 -10.50 2.04
N THR A 79 6.25 -9.88 2.70
CA THR A 79 6.23 -9.66 4.16
C THR A 79 4.97 -10.25 4.79
N HIS A 80 5.09 -10.80 6.01
CA HIS A 80 3.94 -11.28 6.79
C HIS A 80 3.71 -10.37 8.00
N SER A 81 2.49 -9.88 8.17
CA SER A 81 2.09 -9.17 9.39
C SER A 81 2.08 -10.14 10.58
N SER A 82 2.68 -9.72 11.70
CA SER A 82 2.66 -10.41 13.00
C SER A 82 1.26 -10.79 13.53
N SER A 83 0.20 -10.18 13.00
CA SER A 83 -1.19 -10.46 13.39
C SER A 83 -1.85 -11.62 12.64
N GLY A 84 -1.19 -12.18 11.61
CA GLY A 84 -1.74 -13.27 10.79
C GLY A 84 -2.71 -12.82 9.69
N ALA A 85 -2.87 -11.51 9.47
CA ALA A 85 -3.65 -10.99 8.34
C ALA A 85 -2.85 -11.03 7.03
N PRO A 86 -3.49 -11.36 5.88
CA PRO A 86 -2.87 -11.24 4.57
C PRO A 86 -2.77 -9.76 4.19
N GLY A 87 -1.60 -9.18 4.39
CA GLY A 87 -1.31 -7.77 4.10
C GLY A 87 -0.09 -7.34 4.90
N GLY A 88 0.98 -6.96 4.22
CA GLY A 88 2.13 -6.30 4.85
C GLY A 88 1.72 -4.96 5.51
N GLU A 89 2.63 -4.41 6.33
CA GLU A 89 2.57 -3.12 7.05
C GLU A 89 1.21 -2.40 7.07
N GLY A 90 0.64 -2.23 8.28
CA GLY A 90 -0.42 -1.25 8.49
C GLY A 90 0.00 0.15 8.00
N PRO A 91 -0.97 1.03 7.68
CA PRO A 91 -0.68 2.38 7.18
C PRO A 91 0.31 3.11 8.09
N ARG A 92 1.27 3.83 7.48
CA ARG A 92 2.31 4.59 8.19
C ARG A 92 1.68 5.46 9.28
N THR A 93 2.24 5.41 10.48
CA THR A 93 1.69 6.16 11.63
C THR A 93 2.10 7.63 11.56
N HIS A 94 1.31 8.50 12.18
CA HIS A 94 1.65 9.93 12.32
C HIS A 94 3.01 10.14 13.00
N THR A 95 3.43 9.21 13.87
CA THR A 95 4.73 9.21 14.54
C THR A 95 5.89 9.06 13.54
N GLN A 96 5.75 8.20 12.53
CA GLN A 96 6.77 8.04 11.47
C GLN A 96 6.89 9.30 10.61
N VAL A 97 5.76 9.93 10.30
CA VAL A 97 5.74 11.19 9.52
C VAL A 97 6.41 12.32 10.31
N LEU A 98 6.14 12.41 11.61
CA LEU A 98 6.73 13.41 12.50
C LEU A 98 8.24 13.18 12.68
N ALA A 99 8.68 11.94 12.86
CA ALA A 99 10.10 11.61 13.03
C ALA A 99 10.96 12.07 11.83
N ASN A 100 10.47 11.88 10.60
CA ASN A 100 11.20 12.28 9.40
C ASN A 100 11.22 13.79 9.14
N SER A 101 10.26 14.54 9.70
CA SER A 101 10.06 15.97 9.40
C SER A 101 10.42 16.92 10.54
N VAL A 102 10.59 16.42 11.77
CA VAL A 102 10.84 17.26 12.96
C VAL A 102 12.13 18.06 12.86
N VAL A 103 13.22 17.45 12.38
CA VAL A 103 14.52 18.12 12.25
C VAL A 103 14.44 19.27 11.26
N ALA A 104 13.89 19.01 10.06
CA ALA A 104 13.65 20.08 9.08
C ALA A 104 12.73 21.17 9.63
N SER A 105 11.66 20.80 10.34
CA SER A 105 10.72 21.77 10.92
C SER A 105 11.40 22.71 11.91
N VAL A 106 12.25 22.18 12.79
CA VAL A 106 13.04 22.99 13.74
C VAL A 106 14.00 23.92 13.01
N LEU A 107 14.72 23.41 12.00
CA LEU A 107 15.64 24.24 11.20
C LEU A 107 14.91 25.36 10.45
N ILE A 108 13.73 25.09 9.89
CA ILE A 108 12.87 26.08 9.22
C ILE A 108 12.43 27.16 10.22
N LEU A 109 11.98 26.77 11.42
CA LEU A 109 11.58 27.73 12.44
C LEU A 109 12.74 28.62 12.90
N LEU A 110 13.93 28.05 13.05
CA LEU A 110 15.15 28.80 13.38
C LEU A 110 15.54 29.78 12.25
N HIS A 111 15.43 29.35 10.99
CA HIS A 111 15.67 30.19 9.82
C HIS A 111 14.64 31.34 9.74
N ALA A 112 13.35 31.03 9.93
CA ALA A 112 12.27 32.02 9.95
C ALA A 112 12.41 33.03 11.11
N TYR A 113 12.93 32.61 12.26
CA TYR A 113 13.21 33.49 13.39
C TYR A 113 14.37 34.48 13.13
N LYS A 114 15.35 34.07 12.32
CA LYS A 114 16.50 34.93 11.94
C LYS A 114 16.19 35.90 10.81
N LEU A 115 15.31 35.52 9.88
CA LEU A 115 14.94 36.32 8.71
C LEU A 115 14.62 37.80 9.01
N PRO A 116 13.77 38.14 10.00
CA PRO A 116 13.42 39.54 10.28
C PRO A 116 14.57 40.40 10.80
N ARG A 117 15.57 39.77 11.45
CA ARG A 117 16.74 40.47 12.00
C ARG A 117 17.79 40.75 10.92
N GLU A 118 17.94 39.85 9.95
CA GLU A 118 18.88 39.99 8.83
C GLU A 118 18.32 40.87 7.70
N ARG A 119 17.00 40.87 7.48
CA ARG A 119 16.31 41.68 6.47
C ARG A 119 16.45 43.20 6.67
N LYS A 120 16.82 43.66 7.86
CA LYS A 120 17.15 45.08 8.12
C LYS A 120 18.54 45.49 7.61
N SER A 121 19.40 44.54 7.26
CA SER A 121 20.82 44.77 6.97
C SER A 121 21.22 44.51 5.51
N GLN A 122 20.44 43.78 4.72
CA GLN A 122 20.74 43.47 3.31
C GLN A 122 19.48 43.60 2.44
N GLY A 123 19.54 44.47 1.44
CA GLY A 123 18.43 44.81 0.54
C GLY A 123 18.15 43.79 -0.58
N GLU A 124 18.76 42.59 -0.53
CA GLU A 124 18.61 41.55 -1.56
C GLU A 124 17.86 40.33 -1.01
N GLN A 125 16.85 39.86 -1.75
CA GLN A 125 16.03 38.67 -1.43
C GLN A 125 16.64 37.36 -1.94
N CYS A 126 17.97 37.24 -1.97
CA CYS A 126 18.66 36.05 -2.47
C CYS A 126 19.61 35.47 -1.41
N TRP A 127 19.94 34.19 -1.54
CA TRP A 127 20.84 33.47 -0.65
C TRP A 127 22.31 33.75 -1.02
N PRO A 128 23.06 34.53 -0.21
CA PRO A 128 24.34 35.11 -0.64
C PRO A 128 25.55 34.25 -0.30
N ARG A 129 25.45 33.33 0.68
CA ARG A 129 26.60 32.55 1.17
C ARG A 129 26.24 31.09 1.40
N GLY A 130 27.06 30.18 0.86
CA GLY A 130 26.94 28.73 1.10
C GLY A 130 27.24 28.27 2.53
N SER A 131 27.56 29.18 3.45
CA SER A 131 27.80 28.90 4.87
C SER A 131 26.54 29.00 5.74
N ASP A 132 25.35 29.28 5.17
CA ASP A 132 24.11 29.21 5.94
C ASP A 132 23.74 27.74 6.23
N VAL A 133 24.26 27.26 7.36
CA VAL A 133 24.06 25.90 7.86
C VAL A 133 22.58 25.55 8.01
N LEU A 134 21.68 26.54 8.22
CA LEU A 134 20.25 26.29 8.36
C LEU A 134 19.65 25.89 7.01
N VAL A 135 19.89 26.66 5.94
CA VAL A 135 19.38 26.36 4.60
C VAL A 135 19.99 25.04 4.09
N VAL A 136 21.30 24.87 4.22
CA VAL A 136 21.99 23.61 3.85
C VAL A 136 21.40 22.43 4.60
N GLY A 137 21.19 22.57 5.92
CA GLY A 137 20.63 21.52 6.77
C GLY A 137 19.19 21.15 6.43
N ILE A 138 18.34 22.12 6.07
CA ILE A 138 16.96 21.86 5.64
C ILE A 138 16.96 21.01 4.36
N VAL A 139 17.73 21.43 3.34
CA VAL A 139 17.80 20.71 2.06
C VAL A 139 18.42 19.32 2.26
N ALA A 140 19.48 19.20 3.06
CA ALA A 140 20.12 17.93 3.35
C ALA A 140 19.18 16.95 4.08
N ASN A 141 18.35 17.42 5.02
CA ASN A 141 17.38 16.57 5.71
C ASN A 141 16.34 16.01 4.73
N TYR A 142 15.75 16.86 3.89
CA TYR A 142 14.81 16.38 2.87
C TYR A 142 15.46 15.48 1.82
N ALA A 143 16.72 15.73 1.46
CA ALA A 143 17.48 14.86 0.57
C ALA A 143 17.71 13.47 1.19
N ALA A 144 18.03 13.39 2.48
CA ALA A 144 18.18 12.14 3.20
C ALA A 144 16.86 11.35 3.29
N VAL A 145 15.76 12.03 3.65
CA VAL A 145 14.43 11.40 3.72
C VAL A 145 13.96 10.89 2.36
N ALA A 146 14.22 11.67 1.29
CA ALA A 146 13.91 11.25 -0.08
C ALA A 146 14.76 10.05 -0.52
N ALA A 147 16.07 10.06 -0.20
CA ALA A 147 16.97 8.96 -0.50
C ALA A 147 16.54 7.67 0.20
N ASP A 148 16.17 7.75 1.48
CA ASP A 148 15.70 6.60 2.25
C ASP A 148 14.36 6.04 1.71
N THR A 149 13.44 6.94 1.37
CA THR A 149 12.16 6.56 0.76
C THR A 149 12.35 5.90 -0.60
N PHE A 150 13.21 6.44 -1.47
CA PHE A 150 13.43 5.85 -2.80
C PHE A 150 14.21 4.53 -2.71
N SER A 151 15.17 4.45 -1.79
CA SER A 151 15.97 3.26 -1.55
C SER A 151 15.11 2.08 -1.08
N SER A 152 14.22 2.30 -0.12
CA SER A 152 13.34 1.25 0.40
C SER A 152 12.27 0.82 -0.61
N GLU A 153 11.68 1.77 -1.34
CA GLU A 153 10.54 1.51 -2.22
C GLU A 153 10.93 0.92 -3.58
N LEU A 154 12.10 1.29 -4.12
CA LEU A 154 12.64 0.68 -5.33
C LEU A 154 13.59 -0.48 -5.02
N GLY A 155 14.16 -0.53 -3.82
CA GLY A 155 15.03 -1.60 -3.36
C GLY A 155 14.31 -2.94 -3.18
N ILE A 156 13.03 -2.92 -2.81
CA ILE A 156 12.20 -4.14 -2.69
C ILE A 156 11.92 -4.82 -4.03
N LEU A 157 12.01 -4.06 -5.13
CA LEU A 157 11.83 -4.57 -6.50
C LEU A 157 13.13 -5.17 -7.08
N SER A 158 14.22 -5.18 -6.31
CA SER A 158 15.49 -5.74 -6.78
C SER A 158 15.38 -7.25 -6.97
N SER A 159 15.80 -7.73 -8.14
CA SER A 159 15.99 -9.16 -8.40
C SER A 159 17.15 -9.77 -7.58
N SER A 160 18.02 -8.92 -7.01
CA SER A 160 19.16 -9.34 -6.19
C SER A 160 18.79 -9.38 -4.69
N PRO A 161 19.20 -10.43 -3.95
CA PRO A 161 18.90 -10.52 -2.53
C PRO A 161 19.61 -9.38 -1.77
N PRO A 162 18.93 -8.70 -0.83
CA PRO A 162 19.53 -7.65 -0.01
C PRO A 162 20.73 -8.19 0.79
N ARG A 163 21.67 -7.29 1.10
CA ARG A 163 22.83 -7.57 1.95
C ARG A 163 22.76 -6.72 3.20
N LEU A 164 23.07 -7.33 4.34
CA LEU A 164 23.07 -6.64 5.62
C LEU A 164 24.38 -5.87 5.80
N LEU A 165 24.29 -4.53 5.91
CA LEU A 165 25.45 -3.65 6.10
C LEU A 165 26.20 -3.90 7.42
N THR A 166 25.49 -4.31 8.47
CA THR A 166 26.07 -4.56 9.80
C THR A 166 26.85 -5.87 9.89
N SER A 167 26.73 -6.75 8.89
CA SER A 167 27.49 -8.00 8.80
C SER A 167 28.83 -7.73 8.08
N PRO A 168 30.00 -8.02 8.69
CA PRO A 168 31.30 -7.80 8.05
C PRO A 168 31.50 -8.61 6.76
N THR A 169 30.75 -9.71 6.60
CA THR A 169 30.72 -10.54 5.39
C THR A 169 29.64 -10.15 4.37
N LEU A 170 28.92 -9.04 4.58
CA LEU A 170 27.79 -8.59 3.74
C LEU A 170 26.82 -9.74 3.42
N ARG A 171 26.42 -10.47 4.47
CA ARG A 171 25.57 -11.65 4.35
C ARG A 171 24.25 -11.30 3.64
N ARG A 172 23.81 -12.20 2.77
CA ARG A 172 22.51 -12.12 2.10
C ARG A 172 21.38 -12.35 3.11
N VAL A 173 20.41 -11.45 3.10
CA VAL A 173 19.24 -11.50 3.97
C VAL A 173 17.95 -11.48 3.13
N PRO A 174 16.83 -11.98 3.65
CA PRO A 174 15.57 -11.95 2.92
C PRO A 174 15.10 -10.50 2.64
N PRO A 175 14.34 -10.26 1.55
CA PRO A 175 13.69 -8.98 1.30
C PRO A 175 12.83 -8.52 2.49
N GLY A 176 12.95 -7.25 2.87
CA GLY A 176 12.26 -6.67 4.04
C GLY A 176 13.04 -6.73 5.35
N THR A 177 14.34 -7.06 5.34
CA THR A 177 15.17 -7.03 6.57
C THR A 177 15.54 -5.59 6.90
N ASN A 178 15.34 -5.16 8.15
CA ASN A 178 15.83 -3.87 8.62
C ASN A 178 17.36 -3.79 8.46
N GLY A 179 17.83 -2.76 7.76
CA GLY A 179 19.24 -2.57 7.41
C GLY A 179 19.76 -3.42 6.24
N GLY A 180 18.88 -4.16 5.55
CA GLY A 180 19.20 -4.84 4.30
C GLY A 180 19.18 -3.85 3.12
N VAL A 181 20.31 -3.72 2.44
CA VAL A 181 20.42 -2.85 1.25
C VAL A 181 20.61 -3.66 -0.04
N THR A 182 20.06 -3.14 -1.13
CA THR A 182 20.25 -3.68 -2.49
C THR A 182 20.96 -2.64 -3.36
N ALA A 183 21.64 -3.09 -4.42
CA ALA A 183 22.32 -2.17 -5.34
C ALA A 183 21.32 -1.23 -6.04
N THR A 184 20.13 -1.72 -6.38
CA THR A 184 19.06 -0.90 -6.96
C THR A 184 18.48 0.07 -5.94
N GLY A 185 18.35 -0.33 -4.66
CA GLY A 185 17.97 0.57 -3.58
C GLY A 185 18.98 1.70 -3.38
N LEU A 186 20.28 1.38 -3.35
CA LEU A 186 21.33 2.40 -3.23
C LEU A 186 21.32 3.37 -4.43
N ALA A 187 21.19 2.86 -5.66
CA ALA A 187 21.09 3.71 -6.85
C ALA A 187 19.83 4.59 -6.83
N ALA A 188 18.69 4.04 -6.39
CA ALA A 188 17.44 4.77 -6.23
C ALA A 188 17.55 5.86 -5.15
N GLY A 189 18.23 5.57 -4.03
CA GLY A 189 18.49 6.54 -2.97
C GLY A 189 19.38 7.69 -3.45
N LEU A 190 20.43 7.38 -4.21
CA LEU A 190 21.30 8.40 -4.82
C LEU A 190 20.53 9.28 -5.82
N LEU A 191 19.64 8.70 -6.62
CA LEU A 191 18.76 9.46 -7.51
C LEU A 191 17.80 10.35 -6.71
N GLY A 192 17.23 9.84 -5.61
CA GLY A 192 16.33 10.58 -4.73
C GLY A 192 17.00 11.82 -4.11
N SER A 193 18.21 11.67 -3.54
CA SER A 193 18.94 12.82 -2.98
C SER A 193 19.37 13.81 -4.07
N PHE A 194 19.79 13.32 -5.24
CA PHE A 194 20.14 14.18 -6.38
C PHE A 194 18.97 15.03 -6.86
N LEU A 195 17.77 14.45 -6.98
CA LEU A 195 16.59 15.19 -7.41
C LEU A 195 16.24 16.32 -6.44
N ILE A 196 16.31 16.09 -5.13
CA ILE A 196 16.09 17.15 -4.12
C ILE A 196 17.18 18.23 -4.23
N ALA A 197 18.45 17.83 -4.33
CA ALA A 197 19.55 18.77 -4.45
C ALA A 197 19.45 19.63 -5.73
N ALA A 198 19.17 19.03 -6.89
CA ALA A 198 18.98 19.74 -8.16
C ALA A 198 17.76 20.67 -8.12
N THR A 199 16.64 20.20 -7.57
CA THR A 199 15.42 21.02 -7.43
C THR A 199 15.67 22.19 -6.49
N SER A 200 16.46 22.02 -5.43
CA SER A 200 16.81 23.11 -4.53
C SER A 200 17.61 24.21 -5.25
N VAL A 201 18.53 23.85 -6.15
CA VAL A 201 19.27 24.81 -6.98
C VAL A 201 18.38 25.56 -7.97
N LEU A 202 17.33 24.90 -8.45
CA LEU A 202 16.37 25.48 -9.39
C LEU A 202 15.38 26.44 -8.70
N LEU A 203 14.90 26.10 -7.50
CA LEU A 203 13.82 26.81 -6.83
C LEU A 203 14.27 27.84 -5.80
N LEU A 204 15.45 27.66 -5.18
CA LEU A 204 15.95 28.65 -4.23
C LEU A 204 16.61 29.82 -4.98
N PRO A 205 16.42 31.06 -4.53
CA PRO A 205 17.02 32.23 -5.17
C PRO A 205 18.49 32.35 -4.75
N PHE A 206 19.42 31.74 -5.50
CA PHE A 206 20.86 31.93 -5.30
C PHE A 206 21.30 33.27 -5.85
N CYS A 207 22.02 34.08 -5.07
CA CYS A 207 22.67 35.27 -5.62
C CYS A 207 23.71 34.81 -6.65
N GLY A 208 23.60 35.23 -7.92
CA GLY A 208 24.58 34.87 -8.97
C GLY A 208 25.81 35.79 -8.94
N PRO A 209 26.97 35.38 -9.47
CA PRO A 209 28.06 36.31 -9.77
C PRO A 209 27.53 37.26 -10.84
N SER A 210 27.39 38.54 -10.54
CA SER A 210 26.85 39.52 -11.48
C SER A 210 27.71 39.58 -12.76
N PRO A 211 27.19 39.27 -13.96
CA PRO A 211 27.85 39.68 -15.18
C PRO A 211 27.56 41.17 -15.38
N ARG A 212 28.62 41.98 -15.53
CA ARG A 212 28.55 43.41 -15.90
C ARG A 212 27.95 43.67 -17.30
N LEU A 213 26.91 42.96 -17.75
CA LEU A 213 26.43 43.09 -19.14
C LEU A 213 25.04 42.52 -19.43
N ALA A 214 24.02 42.71 -18.57
CA ALA A 214 22.68 42.17 -18.88
C ALA A 214 21.46 43.07 -18.62
N ARG A 215 21.59 44.36 -18.27
CA ARG A 215 20.49 45.33 -18.47
C ARG A 215 20.94 46.78 -18.19
N LEU A 216 21.00 47.58 -19.24
CA LEU A 216 20.53 48.98 -19.30
C LEU A 216 20.23 49.63 -17.93
N SER A 217 21.16 50.39 -17.40
CA SER A 217 20.85 51.44 -16.41
C SER A 217 21.77 52.63 -16.68
N PHE A 218 21.14 53.71 -17.16
CA PHE A 218 21.72 54.97 -17.63
C PHE A 218 22.21 55.90 -16.48
N THR A 219 22.39 55.38 -15.27
CA THR A 219 22.84 56.20 -14.13
C THR A 219 24.07 55.56 -13.53
N GLY A 220 25.22 56.15 -13.84
CA GLY A 220 26.51 55.70 -13.36
C GLY A 220 26.68 55.97 -11.88
N THR A 221 27.11 54.95 -11.15
CA THR A 221 28.11 55.05 -10.08
C THR A 221 28.70 53.67 -9.85
N ALA A 222 30.00 53.54 -10.08
CA ALA A 222 30.76 52.35 -9.73
C ALA A 222 31.16 52.42 -8.24
N SER A 223 30.87 51.33 -7.53
CA SER A 223 31.40 50.94 -6.21
C SER A 223 31.21 49.42 -6.19
N GLY A 224 32.17 48.53 -5.93
CA GLY A 224 33.33 48.61 -5.07
C GLY A 224 33.24 47.38 -4.15
N TYR A 225 34.10 46.37 -4.40
CA TYR A 225 34.37 45.18 -3.56
C TYR A 225 33.26 44.12 -3.35
N ASP A 226 33.61 42.87 -3.71
CA ASP A 226 33.06 41.55 -3.31
C ASP A 226 32.21 40.76 -4.33
N ASN A 227 32.89 39.80 -4.99
CA ASN A 227 32.31 38.73 -5.82
C ASN A 227 31.62 37.65 -4.95
N ALA A 228 30.58 38.02 -4.18
CA ALA A 228 29.90 37.13 -3.22
C ALA A 228 28.66 36.43 -3.83
N GLY A 229 28.80 35.85 -5.02
CA GLY A 229 27.73 35.12 -5.71
C GLY A 229 28.06 33.65 -5.95
N TRP A 230 27.03 32.83 -6.07
CA TRP A 230 27.13 31.41 -6.39
C TRP A 230 27.49 31.18 -7.86
N ASP A 231 28.76 30.89 -8.12
CA ASP A 231 29.21 30.44 -9.42
C ASP A 231 28.66 29.04 -9.78
N LEU A 232 28.64 28.71 -11.08
CA LEU A 232 28.18 27.40 -11.57
C LEU A 232 28.94 26.24 -10.89
N GLN A 233 30.25 26.39 -10.69
CA GLN A 233 31.05 25.37 -10.00
C GLN A 233 30.63 25.21 -8.52
N SER A 234 30.27 26.30 -7.85
CA SER A 234 29.80 26.28 -6.45
C SER A 234 28.40 25.69 -6.33
N LYS A 235 27.53 25.91 -7.32
CA LYS A 235 26.21 25.27 -7.39
C LYS A 235 26.34 23.76 -7.61
N LEU A 236 27.24 23.34 -8.52
CA LEU A 236 27.51 21.93 -8.75
C LEU A 236 28.12 21.26 -7.51
N SER A 237 29.07 21.90 -6.83
CA SER A 237 29.65 21.36 -5.60
C SER A 237 28.61 21.24 -4.48
N PHE A 238 27.68 22.19 -4.37
CA PHE A 238 26.55 22.10 -3.45
C PHE A 238 25.61 20.94 -3.79
N VAL A 239 25.24 20.76 -5.07
CA VAL A 239 24.41 19.61 -5.48
C VAL A 239 25.09 18.30 -5.14
N LEU A 240 26.36 18.14 -5.48
CA LEU A 240 27.12 16.91 -5.19
C LEU A 240 27.26 16.68 -3.68
N GLY A 241 27.55 17.74 -2.91
CA GLY A 241 27.68 17.67 -1.47
C GLY A 241 26.38 17.26 -0.78
N VAL A 242 25.26 17.91 -1.12
CA VAL A 242 23.93 17.57 -0.57
C VAL A 242 23.48 16.19 -1.03
N THR A 243 23.76 15.80 -2.27
CA THR A 243 23.46 14.46 -2.79
C THR A 243 24.19 13.40 -1.98
N ALA A 244 25.49 13.60 -1.72
CA ALA A 244 26.31 12.72 -0.91
C ALA A 244 25.84 12.67 0.54
N LEU A 245 25.53 13.82 1.16
CA LEU A 245 25.00 13.88 2.53
C LEU A 245 23.66 13.15 2.65
N GLY A 246 22.75 13.35 1.71
CA GLY A 246 21.46 12.65 1.68
C GLY A 246 21.62 11.14 1.50
N PHE A 247 22.51 10.72 0.60
CA PHE A 247 22.83 9.30 0.39
C PHE A 247 23.49 8.67 1.63
N CYS A 248 24.45 9.35 2.25
CA CYS A 248 25.05 8.90 3.51
C CYS A 248 24.01 8.80 4.63
N GLY A 249 23.04 9.71 4.66
CA GLY A 249 21.92 9.67 5.60
C GLY A 249 21.09 8.40 5.49
N SER A 250 20.73 7.96 4.28
CA SER A 250 19.96 6.72 4.09
C SER A 250 20.78 5.45 4.39
N VAL A 251 22.08 5.46 4.11
CA VAL A 251 22.98 4.38 4.51
C VAL A 251 23.12 4.31 6.03
N LEU A 252 23.22 5.47 6.70
CA LEU A 252 23.26 5.55 8.15
C LEU A 252 21.96 5.03 8.77
N ASP A 253 20.80 5.37 8.20
CA ASP A 253 19.51 4.83 8.67
C ASP A 253 19.48 3.30 8.51
N SER A 254 19.96 2.77 7.38
CA SER A 254 20.10 1.31 7.20
C SER A 254 21.05 0.67 8.22
N LEU A 255 22.14 1.34 8.58
CA LEU A 255 23.06 0.87 9.63
C LEU A 255 22.38 0.88 11.01
N LEU A 256 21.69 1.97 11.35
CA LEU A 256 20.97 2.10 12.62
C LEU A 256 19.80 1.12 12.71
N GLY A 257 19.06 0.92 11.61
CA GLY A 257 18.01 -0.09 11.50
C GLY A 257 18.57 -1.50 11.72
N GLY A 258 19.69 -1.83 11.07
CA GLY A 258 20.35 -3.13 11.26
C GLY A 258 20.94 -3.34 12.66
N LEU A 259 21.30 -2.26 13.38
CA LEU A 259 21.85 -2.32 14.74
C LEU A 259 20.78 -2.33 15.83
N LEU A 260 19.72 -1.52 15.65
CA LEU A 260 18.73 -1.22 16.69
C LEU A 260 17.40 -1.96 16.49
N GLN A 261 17.07 -2.38 15.27
CA GLN A 261 15.79 -3.03 14.95
C GLN A 261 15.99 -4.50 14.59
N ALA A 262 15.65 -5.39 15.52
CA ALA A 262 15.68 -6.82 15.25
C ALA A 262 14.58 -7.23 14.25
N SER A 263 14.98 -7.86 13.14
CA SER A 263 14.05 -8.50 12.17
C SER A 263 13.91 -9.98 12.50
N VAL A 264 12.67 -10.49 12.61
CA VAL A 264 12.41 -11.92 12.89
C VAL A 264 11.95 -12.60 11.60
N THR A 265 12.59 -13.71 11.23
CA THR A 265 12.19 -14.51 10.08
C THR A 265 11.33 -15.69 10.52
N ASP A 266 10.19 -15.90 9.87
CA ASP A 266 9.39 -17.11 10.03
C ASP A 266 10.14 -18.30 9.41
N THR A 267 10.46 -19.30 10.23
CA THR A 267 11.19 -20.51 9.81
C THR A 267 10.39 -21.36 8.81
N ARG A 268 9.06 -21.24 8.77
CA ARG A 268 8.20 -22.03 7.88
C ARG A 268 8.06 -21.41 6.48
N THR A 269 8.03 -20.08 6.40
CA THR A 269 7.80 -19.36 5.14
C THR A 269 9.04 -18.65 4.60
N GLY A 270 10.10 -18.51 5.41
CA GLY A 270 11.32 -17.77 5.05
C GLY A 270 11.10 -16.26 4.93
N ARG A 271 9.91 -15.76 5.28
CA ARG A 271 9.53 -14.35 5.21
C ARG A 271 9.76 -13.65 6.54
N ILE A 272 9.96 -12.34 6.47
CA ILE A 272 10.18 -11.52 7.65
C ILE A 272 8.83 -11.14 8.25
N ILE A 273 8.75 -11.30 9.57
CA ILE A 273 7.60 -10.95 10.37
C ILE A 273 7.85 -9.58 10.98
N GLU A 274 7.04 -8.60 10.58
CA GLU A 274 7.06 -7.27 11.16
C GLU A 274 5.92 -7.11 12.17
N GLY A 275 6.26 -6.61 13.35
CA GLY A 275 5.32 -6.23 14.41
C GLY A 275 4.72 -4.85 14.16
N ASP A 276 3.43 -4.64 14.42
CA ASP A 276 2.84 -3.29 14.40
C ASP A 276 3.64 -2.35 15.33
N GLY A 277 4.14 -1.26 14.76
CA GLY A 277 4.92 -0.25 15.48
C GLY A 277 6.27 -0.74 16.01
N GLY A 278 6.91 -1.72 15.36
CA GLY A 278 8.24 -2.20 15.76
C GLY A 278 8.25 -3.06 17.02
N LYS A 279 7.08 -3.51 17.49
CA LYS A 279 7.00 -4.41 18.66
C LYS A 279 7.59 -5.78 18.32
N LYS A 280 8.53 -6.23 19.16
CA LYS A 280 9.14 -7.56 19.08
C LYS A 280 8.04 -8.62 19.09
N VAL A 281 7.99 -9.45 18.04
CA VAL A 281 7.13 -10.64 18.01
C VAL A 281 7.61 -11.58 19.11
N LEU A 282 6.67 -12.08 19.93
CA LEU A 282 6.97 -13.07 20.96
C LEU A 282 7.51 -14.33 20.27
N VAL A 283 8.82 -14.54 20.38
CA VAL A 283 9.46 -15.80 20.00
C VAL A 283 8.99 -16.83 21.03
N SER A 284 8.21 -17.81 20.60
CA SER A 284 7.95 -18.98 21.44
C SER A 284 9.28 -19.66 21.65
N GLY A 285 9.85 -19.54 22.85
CA GLY A 285 11.13 -20.15 23.19
C GLY A 285 11.08 -21.65 22.89
N ALA A 286 12.19 -22.17 22.35
CA ALA A 286 12.39 -23.59 22.16
C ALA A 286 12.32 -24.30 23.53
N GLY A 287 11.12 -24.72 23.93
CA GLY A 287 10.92 -25.32 25.25
C GLY A 287 9.50 -25.43 25.79
N SER A 288 8.45 -25.02 25.06
CA SER A 288 7.08 -25.25 25.55
C SER A 288 6.15 -25.78 24.46
N MET A 289 6.25 -27.09 24.22
CA MET A 289 5.13 -27.88 23.74
C MET A 289 4.09 -27.94 24.87
N HIS A 290 3.12 -27.03 24.87
CA HIS A 290 1.72 -27.25 25.21
C HIS A 290 1.02 -25.90 25.31
N GLN A 291 0.47 -25.40 24.21
CA GLN A 291 -0.59 -24.41 24.29
C GLN A 291 -1.80 -24.90 23.53
N LYS A 292 -2.77 -25.35 24.33
CA LYS A 292 -4.13 -25.74 23.95
C LYS A 292 -4.69 -24.66 23.02
N GLN A 293 -4.88 -24.99 21.74
CA GLN A 293 -5.38 -24.04 20.75
C GLN A 293 -6.78 -23.56 21.14
N VAL A 294 -6.85 -22.34 21.64
CA VAL A 294 -8.07 -21.55 21.53
C VAL A 294 -8.01 -20.92 20.14
N ALA A 295 -8.86 -21.40 19.24
CA ALA A 295 -8.94 -20.90 17.87
C ALA A 295 -9.24 -19.39 17.91
N LYS A 296 -8.22 -18.57 17.66
CA LYS A 296 -8.33 -17.12 17.55
C LYS A 296 -9.19 -16.83 16.32
N PHE A 297 -10.31 -16.13 16.52
CA PHE A 297 -11.19 -15.71 15.43
C PHE A 297 -10.41 -14.80 14.48
N VAL A 298 -10.01 -15.34 13.33
CA VAL A 298 -9.45 -14.57 12.22
C VAL A 298 -10.64 -14.18 11.36
N PRO A 299 -10.95 -12.87 11.19
CA PRO A 299 -12.01 -12.45 10.29
C PRO A 299 -11.63 -12.81 8.86
N LEU A 300 -12.11 -13.96 8.41
CA LEU A 300 -11.93 -14.45 7.05
C LEU A 300 -12.95 -13.75 6.15
N ASN A 301 -12.47 -13.22 5.02
CA ASN A 301 -13.34 -12.75 3.98
C ASN A 301 -14.11 -13.98 3.43
N PRO A 302 -15.46 -14.01 3.50
CA PRO A 302 -16.23 -15.22 3.27
C PRO A 302 -16.09 -15.74 1.83
N ARG A 303 -15.80 -14.88 0.86
CA ARG A 303 -15.74 -15.26 -0.55
C ARG A 303 -14.48 -16.08 -0.92
N PRO A 304 -13.24 -15.64 -0.58
CA PRO A 304 -12.06 -16.48 -0.72
C PRO A 304 -12.15 -17.81 0.04
N MET A 305 -12.79 -17.79 1.23
CA MET A 305 -13.00 -19.00 2.02
C MET A 305 -13.87 -20.02 1.25
N LEU A 306 -14.96 -19.57 0.63
CA LEU A 306 -15.83 -20.44 -0.16
C LEU A 306 -15.19 -20.96 -1.43
N GLN A 307 -14.40 -20.11 -2.10
CA GLN A 307 -13.63 -20.52 -3.27
C GLN A 307 -12.56 -21.57 -2.92
N SER A 308 -11.98 -21.49 -1.72
CA SER A 308 -11.01 -22.48 -1.24
C SER A 308 -11.63 -23.84 -0.91
N LEU A 309 -12.94 -23.90 -0.72
CA LEU A 309 -13.68 -25.13 -0.45
C LEU A 309 -14.19 -25.82 -1.73
N VAL A 310 -13.93 -25.26 -2.91
CA VAL A 310 -14.34 -25.88 -4.17
C VAL A 310 -13.59 -27.20 -4.35
N ASN A 311 -14.32 -28.24 -4.74
CA ASN A 311 -13.93 -29.66 -4.77
C ASN A 311 -13.83 -30.36 -3.42
N GLU A 312 -14.10 -29.68 -2.31
CA GLU A 312 -14.18 -30.29 -0.99
C GLU A 312 -15.61 -30.73 -0.64
N ASP A 313 -15.73 -31.73 0.22
CA ASP A 313 -17.02 -32.11 0.80
C ASP A 313 -17.40 -31.09 1.88
N VAL A 314 -18.56 -30.47 1.72
CA VAL A 314 -19.07 -29.41 2.59
C VAL A 314 -20.42 -29.79 3.19
N LEU A 315 -20.69 -29.24 4.37
CA LEU A 315 -21.99 -29.29 5.02
C LEU A 315 -22.57 -27.87 5.06
N ILE A 316 -23.74 -27.71 4.46
CA ILE A 316 -24.47 -26.45 4.32
C ILE A 316 -25.72 -26.52 5.17
N ARG A 317 -25.85 -25.65 6.16
CA ARG A 317 -27.09 -25.52 6.94
C ARG A 317 -27.90 -24.33 6.46
N LEU A 318 -29.16 -24.57 6.10
CA LEU A 318 -30.10 -23.50 5.81
C LEU A 318 -30.55 -22.82 7.12
N LYS A 319 -30.79 -21.50 7.05
CA LYS A 319 -31.22 -20.69 8.19
C LYS A 319 -32.61 -21.08 8.71
N TRP A 320 -33.46 -21.58 7.83
CA TRP A 320 -34.85 -21.95 8.12
C TRP A 320 -35.05 -23.43 7.82
N GLY A 321 -35.76 -24.15 8.70
CA GLY A 321 -36.21 -25.53 8.43
C GLY A 321 -35.28 -26.66 8.89
N ASN A 322 -34.23 -26.38 9.69
CA ASN A 322 -33.27 -27.40 10.18
C ASN A 322 -32.75 -28.35 9.09
N THR A 323 -32.70 -27.87 7.85
CA THR A 323 -32.26 -28.64 6.70
C THR A 323 -30.76 -28.45 6.50
N GLU A 324 -30.05 -29.56 6.42
CA GLU A 324 -28.62 -29.62 6.16
C GLU A 324 -28.37 -30.40 4.87
N TYR A 325 -27.55 -29.83 3.99
CA TYR A 325 -27.09 -30.49 2.77
C TYR A 325 -25.63 -30.86 2.92
N LYS A 326 -25.31 -32.13 2.67
CA LYS A 326 -23.93 -32.62 2.65
C LYS A 326 -23.59 -33.05 1.23
N GLY A 327 -22.56 -32.48 0.62
CA GLY A 327 -22.14 -32.84 -0.73
C GLY A 327 -20.82 -32.20 -1.11
N ARG A 328 -20.32 -32.52 -2.30
CA ARG A 328 -19.09 -31.93 -2.83
C ARG A 328 -19.38 -30.56 -3.44
N LEU A 329 -18.66 -29.52 -3.02
CA LEU A 329 -18.80 -28.19 -3.57
C LEU A 329 -18.22 -28.11 -4.99
N VAL A 330 -19.06 -27.83 -5.99
CA VAL A 330 -18.65 -27.77 -7.41
C VAL A 330 -18.32 -26.34 -7.82
N SER A 331 -19.17 -25.38 -7.44
CA SER A 331 -18.99 -23.99 -7.84
C SER A 331 -19.70 -23.03 -6.88
N VAL A 332 -19.17 -21.80 -6.81
CA VAL A 332 -19.72 -20.68 -6.06
C VAL A 332 -19.62 -19.41 -6.91
N ASP A 333 -20.70 -18.66 -7.03
CA ASP A 333 -20.74 -17.42 -7.81
C ASP A 333 -20.59 -16.14 -6.95
N SER A 334 -20.66 -14.97 -7.61
CA SER A 334 -20.60 -13.66 -6.94
C SER A 334 -21.79 -13.38 -6.03
N TYR A 335 -22.91 -14.09 -6.22
CA TYR A 335 -24.15 -13.96 -5.46
C TYR A 335 -24.28 -15.02 -4.37
N MET A 336 -23.23 -15.83 -4.15
CA MET A 336 -23.20 -16.92 -3.18
C MET A 336 -24.18 -18.05 -3.52
N ASN A 337 -24.56 -18.21 -4.79
CA ASN A 337 -25.23 -19.43 -5.23
C ASN A 337 -24.20 -20.57 -5.20
N ILE A 338 -24.61 -21.70 -4.62
CA ILE A 338 -23.74 -22.83 -4.37
C ILE A 338 -24.23 -24.04 -5.14
N GLN A 339 -23.35 -24.66 -5.92
CA GLN A 339 -23.61 -25.92 -6.59
C GLN A 339 -22.95 -27.07 -5.83
N LEU A 340 -23.73 -28.08 -5.46
CA LEU A 340 -23.29 -29.31 -4.82
C LEU A 340 -23.46 -30.50 -5.77
N ALA A 341 -22.52 -31.44 -5.71
CA ALA A 341 -22.62 -32.76 -6.32
C ALA A 341 -22.70 -33.85 -5.25
N SER A 342 -23.33 -34.97 -5.58
CA SER A 342 -23.52 -36.12 -4.68
C SER A 342 -24.13 -35.71 -3.32
N THR A 343 -25.15 -34.86 -3.38
CA THR A 343 -25.75 -34.20 -2.22
C THR A 343 -26.70 -35.15 -1.48
N LEU A 344 -26.56 -35.22 -0.16
CA LEU A 344 -27.48 -35.85 0.77
C LEU A 344 -28.21 -34.77 1.57
N GLU A 345 -29.52 -34.95 1.76
CA GLU A 345 -30.35 -34.06 2.56
C GLU A 345 -30.59 -34.65 3.95
N PHE A 346 -30.44 -33.80 4.96
CA PHE A 346 -30.75 -34.10 6.35
C PHE A 346 -31.79 -33.12 6.86
N ILE A 347 -32.88 -33.62 7.44
CA ILE A 347 -33.88 -32.81 8.14
C ILE A 347 -33.90 -33.26 9.60
N ASP A 348 -33.74 -32.31 10.53
CA ASP A 348 -33.63 -32.60 11.97
C ASP A 348 -32.56 -33.67 12.31
N GLY A 349 -31.48 -33.69 11.52
CA GLY A 349 -30.36 -34.61 11.69
C GLY A 349 -30.60 -36.04 11.22
N LYS A 350 -31.75 -36.35 10.63
CA LYS A 350 -32.05 -37.63 9.98
C LYS A 350 -31.87 -37.51 8.48
N GLU A 351 -31.17 -38.48 7.87
CA GLU A 351 -31.00 -38.54 6.42
C GLU A 351 -32.35 -38.80 5.76
N THR A 352 -32.79 -37.87 4.91
CA THR A 352 -34.10 -37.92 4.24
C THR A 352 -33.96 -38.50 2.83
N GLY A 353 -32.79 -38.32 2.18
CA GLY A 353 -32.50 -38.92 0.87
C GLY A 353 -31.32 -38.32 0.12
N ALA A 354 -30.93 -38.97 -0.98
CA ALA A 354 -29.88 -38.53 -1.89
C ALA A 354 -30.47 -37.71 -3.05
N LEU A 355 -30.02 -36.46 -3.19
CA LEU A 355 -30.50 -35.49 -4.19
C LEU A 355 -29.57 -35.36 -5.41
N GLY A 356 -28.36 -35.93 -5.36
CA GLY A 356 -27.42 -35.86 -6.48
C GLY A 356 -26.87 -34.44 -6.70
N GLN A 357 -27.12 -33.84 -7.86
CA GLN A 357 -26.70 -32.46 -8.14
C GLN A 357 -27.75 -31.44 -7.68
N VAL A 358 -27.34 -30.52 -6.81
CA VAL A 358 -28.24 -29.51 -6.24
C VAL A 358 -27.63 -28.12 -6.41
N LEU A 359 -28.44 -27.17 -6.87
CA LEU A 359 -28.09 -25.75 -6.91
C LEU A 359 -28.88 -25.02 -5.82
N ILE A 360 -28.19 -24.52 -4.80
CA ILE A 360 -28.79 -23.74 -3.72
C ILE A 360 -28.65 -22.26 -4.05
N ARG A 361 -29.78 -21.59 -4.28
CA ARG A 361 -29.82 -20.15 -4.53
C ARG A 361 -29.76 -19.35 -3.23
N CYS A 362 -28.90 -18.34 -3.21
CA CYS A 362 -28.84 -17.39 -2.10
C CYS A 362 -29.83 -16.25 -2.36
N VAL A 363 -30.98 -16.28 -1.68
CA VAL A 363 -31.96 -15.20 -1.73
C VAL A 363 -32.27 -14.82 -0.28
N ARG A 364 -31.98 -13.58 0.12
CA ARG A 364 -32.18 -13.07 1.50
C ARG A 364 -31.40 -13.82 2.60
N ASN A 365 -30.10 -14.07 2.42
CA ASN A 365 -29.24 -14.74 3.43
C ASN A 365 -29.79 -16.11 3.86
N THR A 366 -30.04 -17.00 2.90
CA THR A 366 -30.60 -18.33 3.15
C THR A 366 -29.68 -19.22 4.01
N PHE A 367 -28.38 -18.93 4.06
CA PHE A 367 -27.39 -19.77 4.76
C PHE A 367 -27.28 -19.40 6.25
N GLY A 368 -27.34 -20.41 7.11
CA GLY A 368 -27.04 -20.29 8.54
C GLY A 368 -25.55 -20.46 8.82
N PHE A 369 -24.95 -21.53 8.29
CA PHE A 369 -23.52 -21.80 8.42
C PHE A 369 -23.04 -22.76 7.33
N LEU A 370 -21.77 -22.63 6.95
CA LEU A 370 -21.08 -23.55 6.03
C LEU A 370 -19.76 -24.00 6.65
N SER A 371 -19.49 -25.31 6.62
CA SER A 371 -18.20 -25.86 7.00
C SER A 371 -17.76 -27.00 6.10
N ALA A 372 -16.43 -27.21 6.00
CA ALA A 372 -15.88 -28.46 5.49
C ALA A 372 -16.40 -29.64 6.33
N ALA A 373 -16.76 -30.75 5.68
CA ALA A 373 -17.35 -31.91 6.34
C ALA A 373 -16.41 -32.51 7.41
N ALA A 374 -15.09 -32.43 7.22
CA ALA A 374 -14.09 -32.83 8.20
C ALA A 374 -14.09 -31.94 9.47
N ALA A 375 -14.39 -30.64 9.33
CA ALA A 375 -14.49 -29.69 10.45
C ALA A 375 -15.86 -29.75 11.14
N ALA A 376 -16.92 -30.09 10.41
CA ALA A 376 -18.27 -30.22 10.93
C ALA A 376 -18.38 -31.27 12.05
N ALA A 377 -17.63 -32.37 11.95
CA ALA A 377 -17.58 -33.40 12.99
C ALA A 377 -17.06 -32.86 14.34
N ALA A 378 -16.06 -31.97 14.31
CA ALA A 378 -15.48 -31.34 15.51
C ALA A 378 -16.34 -30.20 16.08
N VAL A 379 -17.09 -29.49 15.23
CA VAL A 379 -18.03 -28.44 15.66
C VAL A 379 -19.27 -29.06 16.31
N ARG A 380 -19.75 -30.21 15.81
CA ARG A 380 -20.91 -30.93 16.35
C ARG A 380 -20.68 -31.49 17.75
N THR A 381 -19.44 -31.86 18.09
CA THR A 381 -19.06 -32.27 19.45
C THR A 381 -19.00 -31.09 20.42
N ARG A 382 -18.68 -29.88 19.95
CA ARG A 382 -18.64 -28.68 20.80
C ARG A 382 -20.02 -28.10 21.09
N LEU A 383 -20.92 -28.06 20.10
CA LEU A 383 -22.28 -27.54 20.31
C LEU A 383 -23.16 -28.45 21.19
N LYS A 384 -22.87 -29.75 21.27
CA LYS A 384 -23.54 -30.67 22.21
C LYS A 384 -23.00 -30.58 23.65
N ALA A 385 -21.93 -29.82 23.88
CA ALA A 385 -21.35 -29.63 25.21
C ALA A 385 -21.75 -28.28 25.85
N GLU A 386 -22.48 -27.43 25.12
CA GLU A 386 -23.00 -26.12 25.59
C GLU A 386 -24.53 -26.06 25.71
N VAL A 387 -25.19 -27.23 25.68
CA VAL A 387 -26.58 -27.44 26.12
C VAL A 387 -26.55 -28.58 27.12
#